data_AF-A0A538I559-F1
#
_entry.id   AF-A0A538I559-F1
#
_cell.length_a   1.000
_cell.length_b   1.000
_cell.length_c   1.000
_cell.angle_alpha   90.00
_cell.angle_beta   90.00
_cell.angle_gamma   90.00
#
_symmetry.space_group_name_H-M   'P 1'
#
loop_
_entity.id
_entity.type
_entity.pdbx_description
1 polymer ?
#
loop_
_entity_poly.entity_id
_entity_poly.type
_entity_poly.pdbx_seq_one_letter_code
_entity_poly.pdbx_strand_id
1 'polypeptide(L)'
;MPPRRGRRGGATTRGRGGARAPRRRAPRCRRGAAARGRELRARADRGRRSHAGRRAGAPGSPRSPRVGRGTSGIRPHHRRPRPAHAPGRRCVHRRSVGARGLIVVARVLCDPTFPLERAREVLKGAVLEIEHANGPVGGDDVVALLSFEPVTAADIARLPSLRVIATPSVGFDHVDVEAATRRGVWVCNVPDYCVEEMADHALALLLALVRGVVELDRNVRAGGWEHGAAGPLRRLSDIRLGVIGFGRIGRALASRARALGMEVAAHDPLVAGEEIVAAGARPLELDALLRASTAISVHAPLTAETRGLVGRDEVALLPEGAYVLNAARAGLVDTAAVLEALADGHLGGAALDVLDVEPPTAEAPAPVAPRLVVNPHAGWYSEEAEVTVFRRAAESVRDVFEDRPPSGAVNDPSV
;
A
#
# COMPACT_ATOMS: atom_id res chain seq x y z
N MET A 1 -21.90 -48.24 43.35
CA MET A 1 -22.12 -48.48 44.80
C MET A 1 -20.88 -49.15 45.40
N PRO A 2 -20.49 -48.81 46.63
CA PRO A 2 -19.17 -49.06 47.26
C PRO A 2 -19.22 -50.37 48.09
N PRO A 3 -18.42 -50.63 49.17
CA PRO A 3 -17.18 -50.05 49.71
C PRO A 3 -16.13 -51.12 50.18
N ARG A 4 -14.95 -50.72 50.72
CA ARG A 4 -14.64 -50.82 52.16
C ARG A 4 -13.19 -50.47 52.54
N ARG A 5 -13.13 -49.69 53.62
CA ARG A 5 -11.97 -49.21 54.39
C ARG A 5 -11.46 -50.30 55.33
N GLY A 6 -10.16 -50.26 55.64
CA GLY A 6 -9.56 -50.83 56.85
C GLY A 6 -8.59 -49.82 57.47
N ARG A 7 -8.84 -49.43 58.73
CA ARG A 7 -8.13 -48.44 59.55
C ARG A 7 -7.23 -49.15 60.59
N ARG A 8 -6.38 -48.32 61.22
CA ARG A 8 -5.73 -48.40 62.57
C ARG A 8 -4.25 -48.79 62.52
N GLY A 9 -3.32 -48.15 63.24
CA GLY A 9 -3.40 -47.05 64.21
C GLY A 9 -2.09 -46.94 65.03
N GLY A 10 -1.87 -45.77 65.66
CA GLY A 10 -0.84 -45.52 66.69
C GLY A 10 0.42 -44.77 66.21
N ALA A 11 1.10 -43.90 66.96
CA ALA A 11 0.77 -42.96 68.05
C ALA A 11 2.02 -42.07 68.23
N THR A 12 1.82 -40.75 68.35
CA THR A 12 2.57 -39.73 69.16
C THR A 12 4.11 -39.84 69.30
N THR A 13 4.91 -38.80 69.01
CA THR A 13 5.13 -37.61 69.88
C THR A 13 5.93 -36.49 69.17
N ARG A 14 5.97 -35.32 69.83
CA ARG A 14 6.31 -33.95 69.39
C ARG A 14 7.80 -33.69 69.11
N GLY A 15 8.08 -32.70 68.25
CA GLY A 15 9.34 -31.95 68.23
C GLY A 15 9.31 -30.77 67.25
N ARG A 16 9.23 -29.55 67.77
CA ARG A 16 9.31 -28.28 67.00
C ARG A 16 10.76 -28.00 66.60
N GLY A 17 10.97 -27.41 65.42
CA GLY A 17 12.24 -26.79 65.05
C GLY A 17 12.17 -26.21 63.63
N GLY A 18 11.88 -24.91 63.53
CA GLY A 18 11.89 -24.21 62.24
C GLY A 18 13.29 -23.76 61.83
N ALA A 19 13.53 -23.68 60.52
CA ALA A 19 14.47 -22.73 59.92
C ALA A 19 14.24 -22.68 58.40
N ARG A 20 13.84 -21.49 57.91
CA ARG A 20 13.91 -21.08 56.50
C ARG A 20 15.30 -20.55 56.19
N ALA A 21 15.86 -20.88 55.02
CA ALA A 21 16.91 -20.12 54.33
C ALA A 21 17.09 -20.64 52.88
N PRO A 22 17.74 -19.90 51.96
CA PRO A 22 17.57 -18.47 51.69
C PRO A 22 17.51 -18.12 50.18
N ARG A 23 17.01 -16.91 49.90
CA ARG A 23 17.02 -16.22 48.59
C ARG A 23 18.45 -15.74 48.23
N ARG A 24 18.88 -15.95 46.99
CA ARG A 24 20.16 -15.46 46.44
C ARG A 24 20.10 -13.95 46.16
N ARG A 25 21.12 -13.21 46.61
CA ARG A 25 21.36 -11.78 46.38
C ARG A 25 22.36 -11.58 45.22
N ALA A 26 22.14 -10.50 44.46
CA ALA A 26 23.04 -9.93 43.47
C ALA A 26 24.30 -9.29 44.09
N PRO A 27 25.42 -9.16 43.35
CA PRO A 27 26.62 -8.48 43.85
C PRO A 27 26.56 -6.97 43.60
N ARG A 28 26.89 -6.20 44.64
CA ARG A 28 27.25 -4.77 44.59
C ARG A 28 28.78 -4.68 44.48
N CYS A 29 29.29 -3.93 43.50
CA CYS A 29 30.68 -3.44 43.53
C CYS A 29 30.72 -1.99 44.05
N ARG A 30 31.74 -1.71 44.87
CA ARG A 30 31.97 -0.49 45.63
C ARG A 30 32.67 0.59 44.80
N ARG A 31 32.43 1.82 45.24
CA ARG A 31 33.02 3.11 44.82
C ARG A 31 34.54 3.16 45.00
N GLY A 32 35.19 3.91 44.11
CA GLY A 32 36.44 4.64 44.35
C GLY A 32 36.28 6.06 43.78
N ALA A 33 36.51 7.08 44.60
CA ALA A 33 36.41 8.49 44.28
C ALA A 33 37.82 9.11 44.21
N ALA A 34 38.06 10.07 43.30
CA ALA A 34 38.92 11.23 43.53
C ALA A 34 38.77 12.26 42.39
N ALA A 35 38.85 13.52 42.80
CA ALA A 35 38.37 14.71 42.12
C ALA A 35 39.42 15.46 41.27
N ARG A 36 38.92 16.42 40.46
CA ARG A 36 39.44 17.77 40.11
C ARG A 36 38.69 18.19 38.82
N GLY A 37 37.83 19.20 38.76
CA GLY A 37 37.90 20.54 39.32
C GLY A 37 38.53 21.48 38.27
N ARG A 38 37.70 22.22 37.52
CA ARG A 38 38.03 23.54 36.94
C ARG A 38 36.82 24.21 36.31
N GLU A 39 36.85 25.53 36.40
CA GLU A 39 35.75 26.46 36.48
C GLU A 39 35.30 27.02 35.12
N LEU A 40 34.07 27.54 35.16
CA LEU A 40 33.48 28.50 34.25
C LEU A 40 34.40 29.69 33.92
N ARG A 41 34.45 30.06 32.63
CA ARG A 41 34.59 31.47 32.22
C ARG A 41 33.68 31.79 31.04
N ALA A 42 32.85 32.81 31.28
CA ALA A 42 32.00 33.49 30.33
C ALA A 42 32.81 34.30 29.28
N ARG A 43 32.29 34.35 28.05
CA ARG A 43 32.37 35.50 27.12
C ARG A 43 31.07 35.52 26.31
N ALA A 44 30.12 36.38 26.67
CA ALA A 44 30.00 37.77 26.22
C ALA A 44 29.54 37.87 24.77
N ASP A 45 28.22 37.88 24.66
CA ASP A 45 27.35 38.22 23.56
C ASP A 45 27.56 39.66 23.07
N ARG A 46 27.87 39.86 21.77
CA ARG A 46 27.69 41.11 21.02
C ARG A 46 27.59 40.81 19.51
N GLY A 47 26.40 40.98 18.95
CA GLY A 47 26.20 40.95 17.49
C GLY A 47 24.79 41.35 17.09
N ARG A 48 24.55 42.66 17.06
CA ARG A 48 23.27 43.33 16.80
C ARG A 48 22.53 42.83 15.55
N ARG A 49 21.23 42.62 15.71
CA ARG A 49 20.22 42.74 14.66
C ARG A 49 19.92 44.22 14.39
N SER A 50 19.79 44.59 13.12
CA SER A 50 18.94 45.72 12.70
C SER A 50 18.41 45.48 11.29
N HIS A 51 17.08 45.40 11.20
CA HIS A 51 16.26 45.36 9.99
C HIS A 51 16.23 46.71 9.26
N ALA A 52 16.12 46.68 7.93
CA ALA A 52 15.36 47.65 7.15
C ALA A 52 14.95 47.04 5.79
N GLY A 53 13.92 46.20 5.80
CA GLY A 53 13.17 45.80 4.61
C GLY A 53 12.18 46.92 4.24
N ARG A 54 12.08 47.18 2.93
CA ARG A 54 11.21 48.20 2.33
C ARG A 54 9.73 47.84 2.51
N ARG A 55 8.93 48.90 2.72
CA ARG A 55 7.49 48.90 3.00
C ARG A 55 6.64 48.37 1.84
N ALA A 56 5.70 47.49 2.18
CA ALA A 56 4.43 47.31 1.47
C ALA A 56 3.38 48.25 2.10
N GLY A 57 2.57 48.92 1.29
CA GLY A 57 1.42 49.71 1.70
C GLY A 57 0.13 49.11 1.15
N ALA A 58 -0.88 48.96 2.01
CA ALA A 58 -2.27 48.67 1.67
C ALA A 58 -3.13 49.93 1.96
N PRO A 59 -4.47 49.88 1.85
CA PRO A 59 -5.25 49.84 0.61
C PRO A 59 -6.19 51.06 0.49
N GLY A 60 -6.77 51.29 -0.69
CA GLY A 60 -7.82 52.30 -0.89
C GLY A 60 -8.85 51.85 -1.92
N SER A 61 -10.09 51.62 -1.48
CA SER A 61 -11.29 51.67 -2.33
C SER A 61 -11.63 53.13 -2.61
N PRO A 62 -12.20 53.48 -3.79
CA PRO A 62 -13.66 53.54 -3.86
C PRO A 62 -14.33 53.30 -5.25
N ARG A 63 -15.58 52.84 -5.18
CA ARG A 63 -16.77 53.18 -6.00
C ARG A 63 -16.81 52.93 -7.51
N SER A 64 -17.85 52.18 -7.93
CA SER A 64 -18.39 52.08 -9.30
C SER A 64 -18.93 53.40 -9.84
N PRO A 65 -19.06 53.52 -11.18
CA PRO A 65 -20.40 53.76 -11.73
C PRO A 65 -20.74 52.99 -13.04
N ARG A 66 -22.02 52.63 -13.08
CA ARG A 66 -23.01 52.47 -14.17
C ARG A 66 -22.64 52.64 -15.67
N VAL A 67 -23.18 51.69 -16.44
CA VAL A 67 -24.02 51.80 -17.67
C VAL A 67 -23.39 52.37 -18.96
N GLY A 68 -23.40 51.54 -20.01
CA GLY A 68 -23.33 51.95 -21.41
C GLY A 68 -24.03 50.94 -22.32
N ARG A 69 -25.10 51.39 -23.00
CA ARG A 69 -25.89 50.65 -24.02
C ARG A 69 -25.20 50.65 -25.38
N GLY A 70 -25.54 49.66 -26.22
CA GLY A 70 -25.41 49.70 -27.69
C GLY A 70 -25.62 48.30 -28.29
N THR A 71 -26.85 47.83 -28.51
CA THR A 71 -27.67 47.91 -29.75
C THR A 71 -27.05 47.40 -31.05
N SER A 72 -27.77 46.43 -31.62
CA SER A 72 -27.97 46.11 -33.05
C SER A 72 -26.93 45.29 -33.81
N GLY A 73 -27.39 44.22 -34.45
CA GLY A 73 -26.61 43.43 -35.40
C GLY A 73 -27.28 42.10 -35.77
N ILE A 74 -28.12 42.14 -36.80
CA ILE A 74 -28.97 41.08 -37.34
C ILE A 74 -28.15 39.94 -37.98
N ARG A 75 -28.70 38.71 -37.93
CA ARG A 75 -28.22 37.46 -38.56
C ARG A 75 -27.96 37.61 -40.08
N PRO A 76 -27.16 36.71 -40.67
CA PRO A 76 -27.83 35.72 -41.51
C PRO A 76 -27.35 34.27 -41.32
N HIS A 77 -28.25 33.38 -41.71
CA HIS A 77 -28.21 31.93 -41.61
C HIS A 77 -27.17 31.29 -42.54
N HIS A 78 -26.28 30.46 -41.98
CA HIS A 78 -25.63 29.37 -42.73
C HIS A 78 -26.12 28.02 -42.23
N ARG A 79 -26.90 27.36 -43.09
CA ARG A 79 -27.31 25.95 -42.96
C ARG A 79 -26.05 25.07 -42.98
N ARG A 80 -25.84 24.28 -41.93
CA ARG A 80 -24.95 23.11 -41.97
C ARG A 80 -25.78 21.84 -42.20
N PRO A 81 -25.27 20.86 -42.98
CA PRO A 81 -26.04 19.68 -43.38
C PRO A 81 -26.23 18.70 -42.20
N ARG A 82 -27.40 18.05 -42.19
CA ARG A 82 -27.77 16.96 -41.28
C ARG A 82 -26.89 15.73 -41.55
N PRO A 83 -26.35 15.05 -40.53
CA PRO A 83 -25.83 13.71 -40.71
C PRO A 83 -26.98 12.73 -40.97
N ALA A 84 -26.72 11.80 -41.90
CA ALA A 84 -27.62 10.73 -42.29
C ALA A 84 -27.93 9.77 -41.13
N HIS A 85 -29.11 9.16 -41.21
CA HIS A 85 -29.63 8.17 -40.28
C HIS A 85 -28.62 7.03 -40.00
N ALA A 86 -28.21 6.90 -38.74
CA ALA A 86 -27.66 5.66 -38.21
C ALA A 86 -28.81 4.71 -37.82
N PRO A 87 -28.74 3.41 -38.14
CA PRO A 87 -29.81 2.47 -37.84
C PRO A 87 -29.85 2.15 -36.34
N GLY A 88 -31.02 2.38 -35.73
CA GLY A 88 -31.56 1.66 -34.56
C GLY A 88 -30.64 1.46 -33.35
N ARG A 89 -30.58 2.46 -32.47
CA ARG A 89 -30.26 2.23 -31.05
C ARG A 89 -31.34 1.31 -30.47
N ARG A 90 -31.02 0.04 -30.21
CA ARG A 90 -31.87 -0.84 -29.43
C ARG A 90 -31.73 -0.46 -27.95
N CYS A 91 -32.73 0.27 -27.43
CA CYS A 91 -33.02 0.19 -25.99
C CYS A 91 -33.34 -1.27 -25.67
N VAL A 92 -32.43 -1.96 -24.98
CA VAL A 92 -32.74 -3.28 -24.42
C VAL A 92 -33.51 -3.05 -23.13
N HIS A 93 -34.80 -2.77 -23.26
CA HIS A 93 -35.80 -3.18 -22.29
C HIS A 93 -36.53 -4.38 -22.87
N ARG A 94 -35.86 -5.55 -22.86
CA ARG A 94 -36.53 -6.82 -23.10
C ARG A 94 -36.56 -7.61 -21.80
N ARG A 95 -37.66 -7.44 -21.08
CA ARG A 95 -38.19 -8.51 -20.22
C ARG A 95 -38.56 -9.67 -21.15
N SER A 96 -37.74 -10.71 -21.19
CA SER A 96 -38.17 -12.00 -21.71
C SER A 96 -38.99 -12.68 -20.61
N VAL A 97 -40.31 -12.50 -20.67
CA VAL A 97 -41.24 -13.32 -19.88
C VAL A 97 -41.33 -14.68 -20.58
N GLY A 98 -40.44 -15.59 -20.19
CA GLY A 98 -40.58 -17.01 -20.49
C GLY A 98 -41.72 -17.58 -19.65
N ALA A 99 -42.58 -18.38 -20.28
CA ALA A 99 -43.63 -19.11 -19.59
C ALA A 99 -43.00 -19.99 -18.49
N ARG A 100 -43.50 -19.84 -17.25
CA ARG A 100 -42.90 -20.18 -15.93
C ARG A 100 -41.98 -19.07 -15.40
N GLY A 101 -42.61 -18.14 -14.66
CA GLY A 101 -41.98 -16.94 -14.13
C GLY A 101 -40.88 -17.20 -13.11
N LEU A 102 -39.65 -17.41 -13.58
CA LEU A 102 -38.46 -17.02 -12.83
C LEU A 102 -38.09 -15.60 -13.22
N ILE A 103 -38.14 -14.67 -12.26
CA ILE A 103 -37.39 -13.42 -12.37
C ILE A 103 -35.92 -13.83 -12.21
N VAL A 104 -35.15 -13.88 -13.30
CA VAL A 104 -33.70 -14.01 -13.18
C VAL A 104 -33.19 -12.65 -12.72
N VAL A 105 -32.98 -12.51 -11.42
CA VAL A 105 -32.34 -11.33 -10.85
C VAL A 105 -30.85 -11.49 -11.14
N ALA A 106 -30.30 -10.58 -11.94
CA ALA A 106 -28.87 -10.60 -12.23
C ALA A 106 -28.08 -10.32 -10.94
N ARG A 107 -27.03 -11.10 -10.70
CA ARG A 107 -26.25 -11.07 -9.46
C ARG A 107 -24.89 -10.40 -9.64
N VAL A 108 -24.52 -9.61 -8.65
CA VAL A 108 -23.17 -9.09 -8.45
C VAL A 108 -22.58 -9.82 -7.25
N LEU A 109 -21.50 -10.55 -7.48
CA LEU A 109 -20.78 -11.23 -6.41
C LEU A 109 -19.62 -10.35 -5.96
N CYS A 110 -19.56 -10.09 -4.67
CA CYS A 110 -18.47 -9.38 -4.03
C CYS A 110 -17.66 -10.34 -3.17
N ASP A 111 -16.36 -10.08 -3.02
CA ASP A 111 -15.57 -10.83 -2.05
C ASP A 111 -16.05 -10.62 -0.61
N PRO A 112 -15.80 -11.57 0.32
CA PRO A 112 -16.35 -11.52 1.68
C PRO A 112 -16.04 -10.24 2.48
N THR A 113 -14.91 -9.57 2.21
CA THR A 113 -14.55 -8.33 2.90
C THR A 113 -15.06 -7.07 2.20
N PHE A 114 -15.64 -7.19 1.01
CA PHE A 114 -16.19 -6.06 0.29
C PHE A 114 -17.42 -5.51 1.01
N PRO A 115 -17.51 -4.18 1.25
CA PRO A 115 -18.64 -3.59 1.95
C PRO A 115 -19.90 -3.54 1.05
N LEU A 116 -20.82 -4.50 1.22
CA LEU A 116 -22.02 -4.62 0.37
C LEU A 116 -22.89 -3.36 0.36
N GLU A 117 -22.98 -2.63 1.47
CA GLU A 117 -23.75 -1.38 1.53
C GLU A 117 -23.24 -0.34 0.53
N ARG A 118 -21.94 -0.31 0.26
CA ARG A 118 -21.36 0.59 -0.74
C ARG A 118 -21.72 0.20 -2.15
N ALA A 119 -21.62 -1.09 -2.46
CA ALA A 119 -22.05 -1.60 -3.76
C ALA A 119 -23.54 -1.30 -3.99
N ARG A 120 -24.38 -1.51 -2.97
CA ARG A 120 -25.82 -1.19 -3.00
C ARG A 120 -26.10 0.30 -3.18
N GLU A 121 -25.34 1.17 -2.53
CA GLU A 121 -25.46 2.61 -2.68
C GLU A 121 -25.13 3.05 -4.12
N VAL A 122 -24.01 2.58 -4.67
CA VAL A 122 -23.53 2.97 -6.01
C VAL A 122 -24.40 2.39 -7.12
N LEU A 123 -24.84 1.14 -6.97
CA LEU A 123 -25.66 0.41 -7.96
C LEU A 123 -27.17 0.59 -7.73
N LYS A 124 -27.57 1.53 -6.88
CA LYS A 124 -28.97 1.83 -6.59
C LYS A 124 -29.72 2.16 -7.87
N GLY A 125 -30.84 1.48 -8.10
CA GLY A 125 -31.69 1.66 -9.28
C GLY A 125 -31.45 0.61 -10.37
N ALA A 126 -30.38 -0.17 -10.28
CA ALA A 126 -30.23 -1.39 -11.05
C ALA A 126 -31.03 -2.53 -10.40
N VAL A 127 -31.68 -3.39 -11.19
CA VAL A 127 -32.35 -4.60 -10.70
C VAL A 127 -31.29 -5.70 -10.55
N LEU A 128 -30.48 -5.56 -9.49
CA LEU A 128 -29.36 -6.45 -9.19
C LEU A 128 -29.47 -6.99 -7.76
N GLU A 129 -29.16 -8.26 -7.59
CA GLU A 129 -28.91 -8.85 -6.28
C GLU A 129 -27.42 -8.76 -5.98
N ILE A 130 -27.08 -8.18 -4.83
CA ILE A 130 -25.68 -7.92 -4.44
C ILE A 130 -25.42 -8.68 -3.15
N GLU A 131 -24.50 -9.64 -3.24
CA GLU A 131 -24.18 -10.56 -2.16
C GLU A 131 -22.69 -10.92 -2.16
N HIS A 132 -22.25 -11.53 -1.05
CA HIS A 132 -20.92 -12.10 -0.96
C HIS A 132 -20.82 -13.44 -1.68
N ALA A 133 -19.69 -13.69 -2.35
CA ALA A 133 -19.36 -15.00 -2.86
C ALA A 133 -19.09 -15.98 -1.70
N ASN A 134 -19.92 -17.02 -1.58
CA ASN A 134 -19.76 -18.07 -0.58
C ASN A 134 -19.25 -19.36 -1.26
N GLY A 135 -17.97 -19.38 -1.61
CA GLY A 135 -17.32 -20.51 -2.28
C GLY A 135 -17.16 -20.33 -3.80
N PRO A 136 -17.01 -21.41 -4.58
CA PRO A 136 -16.74 -21.33 -6.01
C PRO A 136 -17.80 -20.54 -6.77
N VAL A 137 -17.36 -19.54 -7.52
CA VAL A 137 -18.25 -18.74 -8.38
C VAL A 137 -18.79 -19.57 -9.54
N GLY A 138 -20.10 -19.49 -9.78
CA GLY A 138 -20.79 -20.16 -10.89
C GLY A 138 -22.25 -19.70 -10.99
N GLY A 139 -22.81 -19.79 -12.20
CA GLY A 139 -24.21 -19.46 -12.46
C GLY A 139 -24.39 -18.57 -13.68
N ASP A 140 -25.50 -18.77 -14.39
CA ASP A 140 -25.86 -18.02 -15.59
C ASP A 140 -26.44 -16.63 -15.27
N ASP A 141 -26.68 -16.33 -14.00
CA ASP A 141 -27.25 -15.10 -13.47
C ASP A 141 -26.19 -14.12 -12.95
N VAL A 142 -24.93 -14.54 -12.80
CA VAL A 142 -23.84 -13.68 -12.34
C VAL A 142 -23.32 -12.80 -13.48
N VAL A 143 -23.41 -11.49 -13.29
CA VAL A 143 -23.10 -10.49 -14.32
C VAL A 143 -21.89 -9.61 -13.99
N ALA A 144 -21.49 -9.55 -12.72
CA ALA A 144 -20.33 -8.79 -12.29
C ALA A 144 -19.63 -9.44 -11.09
N LEU A 145 -18.31 -9.31 -11.05
CA LEU A 145 -17.46 -9.64 -9.91
C LEU A 145 -16.81 -8.37 -9.35
N LEU A 146 -16.91 -8.17 -8.03
CA LEU A 146 -16.17 -7.16 -7.27
C LEU A 146 -15.17 -7.89 -6.38
N SER A 147 -13.96 -8.12 -6.92
CA SER A 147 -13.04 -9.12 -6.36
C SER A 147 -11.57 -8.67 -6.36
N PHE A 148 -10.88 -8.92 -5.26
CA PHE A 148 -9.44 -8.89 -5.04
C PHE A 148 -8.85 -10.32 -4.94
N GLU A 149 -9.69 -11.36 -4.84
CA GLU A 149 -9.28 -12.77 -4.93
C GLU A 149 -8.86 -13.15 -6.38
N PRO A 150 -8.04 -14.19 -6.57
CA PRO A 150 -7.69 -14.67 -7.90
C PRO A 150 -8.90 -15.03 -8.75
N VAL A 151 -8.98 -14.46 -9.95
CA VAL A 151 -10.02 -14.74 -10.95
C VAL A 151 -9.36 -15.34 -12.19
N THR A 152 -9.42 -16.68 -12.28
CA THR A 152 -8.76 -17.45 -13.34
C THR A 152 -9.64 -17.59 -14.59
N ALA A 153 -9.04 -18.02 -15.71
CA ALA A 153 -9.81 -18.41 -16.91
C ALA A 153 -10.92 -19.45 -16.61
N ALA A 154 -10.67 -20.38 -15.69
CA ALA A 154 -11.64 -21.40 -15.30
C ALA A 154 -12.82 -20.79 -14.54
N ASP A 155 -12.60 -19.74 -13.75
CA ASP A 155 -13.66 -19.02 -13.04
C ASP A 155 -14.52 -18.23 -14.02
N ILE A 156 -13.87 -17.50 -14.95
CA ILE A 156 -14.54 -16.74 -16.01
C ILE A 156 -15.40 -17.66 -16.89
N ALA A 157 -14.91 -18.86 -17.22
CA ALA A 157 -15.63 -19.83 -18.04
C ALA A 157 -16.93 -20.34 -17.39
N ARG A 158 -17.03 -20.35 -16.05
CA ARG A 158 -18.22 -20.79 -15.29
C ARG A 158 -19.29 -19.70 -15.16
N LEU A 159 -19.02 -18.49 -15.66
CA LEU A 159 -19.90 -17.33 -15.53
C LEU A 159 -20.28 -16.82 -16.93
N PRO A 160 -21.21 -17.50 -17.63
CA PRO A 160 -21.46 -17.22 -19.04
C PRO A 160 -22.07 -15.83 -19.30
N SER A 161 -22.72 -15.25 -18.29
CA SER A 161 -23.33 -13.90 -18.34
C SER A 161 -22.45 -12.79 -17.77
N LEU A 162 -21.21 -13.11 -17.39
CA LEU A 162 -20.27 -12.13 -16.83
C LEU A 162 -20.01 -11.01 -17.83
N ARG A 163 -20.11 -9.76 -17.38
CA ARG A 163 -19.85 -8.55 -18.18
C ARG A 163 -18.65 -7.76 -17.69
N VAL A 164 -18.37 -7.81 -16.39
CA VAL A 164 -17.32 -7.00 -15.77
C VAL A 164 -16.73 -7.69 -14.54
N ILE A 165 -15.41 -7.59 -14.41
CA ILE A 165 -14.62 -7.89 -13.21
C ILE A 165 -14.00 -6.57 -12.78
N ALA A 166 -14.39 -6.05 -11.63
CA ALA A 166 -13.83 -4.83 -11.06
C ALA A 166 -13.05 -5.16 -9.80
N THR A 167 -11.73 -4.99 -9.85
CA THR A 167 -10.85 -5.19 -8.70
C THR A 167 -10.67 -3.88 -7.93
N PRO A 168 -10.95 -3.87 -6.62
CA PRO A 168 -10.71 -2.71 -5.77
C PRO A 168 -9.21 -2.61 -5.41
N SER A 169 -8.35 -2.44 -6.42
CA SER A 169 -6.90 -2.44 -6.25
C SER A 169 -6.19 -1.70 -7.39
N VAL A 170 -4.91 -1.36 -7.21
CA VAL A 170 -4.06 -0.81 -8.29
C VAL A 170 -3.60 -1.92 -9.24
N GLY A 171 -3.02 -3.00 -8.70
CA GLY A 171 -2.50 -4.10 -9.51
C GLY A 171 -3.55 -5.19 -9.71
N PHE A 172 -3.63 -5.68 -10.95
CA PHE A 172 -4.64 -6.62 -11.42
C PHE A 172 -4.04 -7.98 -11.80
N ASP A 173 -2.84 -8.29 -11.29
CA ASP A 173 -2.07 -9.51 -11.59
C ASP A 173 -2.77 -10.82 -11.16
N HIS A 174 -3.79 -10.73 -10.30
CA HIS A 174 -4.63 -11.83 -9.85
C HIS A 174 -5.81 -12.13 -10.81
N VAL A 175 -6.04 -11.30 -11.84
CA VAL A 175 -7.12 -11.48 -12.82
C VAL A 175 -6.56 -11.93 -14.17
N ASP A 176 -7.12 -12.98 -14.75
CA ASP A 176 -6.81 -13.40 -16.11
C ASP A 176 -7.44 -12.45 -17.15
N VAL A 177 -6.76 -11.33 -17.40
CA VAL A 177 -7.21 -10.28 -18.32
C VAL A 177 -7.37 -10.80 -19.75
N GLU A 178 -6.51 -11.73 -20.18
CA GLU A 178 -6.56 -12.26 -21.54
C GLU A 178 -7.80 -13.14 -21.72
N ALA A 179 -8.11 -14.01 -20.75
CA ALA A 179 -9.33 -14.81 -20.75
C ALA A 179 -10.59 -13.96 -20.68
N ALA A 180 -10.59 -12.91 -19.85
CA ALA A 180 -11.69 -11.95 -19.77
C ALA A 180 -11.92 -11.26 -21.12
N THR A 181 -10.84 -10.79 -21.76
CA THR A 181 -10.89 -10.12 -23.07
C THR A 181 -11.47 -11.04 -24.15
N ARG A 182 -10.99 -12.28 -24.27
CA ARG A 182 -11.54 -13.27 -25.23
C ARG A 182 -13.03 -13.57 -25.02
N ARG A 183 -13.53 -13.37 -23.79
CA ARG A 183 -14.92 -13.59 -23.40
C ARG A 183 -15.79 -12.33 -23.51
N GLY A 184 -15.23 -11.20 -23.94
CA GLY A 184 -15.95 -9.93 -24.02
C GLY A 184 -16.24 -9.30 -22.65
N VAL A 185 -15.45 -9.65 -21.63
CA VAL A 185 -15.61 -9.21 -20.24
C VAL A 185 -14.65 -8.06 -19.95
N TRP A 186 -15.17 -6.96 -19.41
CA TRP A 186 -14.34 -5.85 -18.94
C TRP A 186 -13.57 -6.24 -17.69
N VAL A 187 -12.30 -5.86 -17.61
CA VAL A 187 -11.51 -5.86 -16.37
C VAL A 187 -11.23 -4.42 -16.00
N CYS A 188 -11.56 -4.05 -14.76
CA CYS A 188 -11.39 -2.70 -14.25
C CYS A 188 -10.59 -2.70 -12.95
N ASN A 189 -9.65 -1.78 -12.81
CA ASN A 189 -8.91 -1.53 -11.56
C ASN A 189 -9.17 -0.11 -11.04
N VAL A 190 -8.54 0.26 -9.92
CA VAL A 190 -8.55 1.62 -9.37
C VAL A 190 -7.11 2.09 -9.25
N PRO A 191 -6.52 2.75 -10.27
CA PRO A 191 -5.07 2.93 -10.35
C PRO A 191 -4.50 4.07 -9.47
N ASP A 192 -5.33 4.92 -8.88
CA ASP A 192 -4.93 6.18 -8.26
C ASP A 192 -5.48 6.40 -6.83
N TYR A 193 -6.19 5.43 -6.25
CA TYR A 193 -6.88 5.65 -4.96
C TYR A 193 -5.96 5.76 -3.74
N CYS A 194 -4.76 5.20 -3.79
CA CYS A 194 -3.85 5.09 -2.64
C CYS A 194 -2.44 5.63 -2.92
N VAL A 195 -2.27 6.54 -3.88
CA VAL A 195 -0.93 7.02 -4.27
C VAL A 195 -0.21 7.70 -3.10
N GLU A 196 -0.95 8.44 -2.28
CA GLU A 196 -0.40 9.13 -1.11
C GLU A 196 -0.04 8.13 -0.01
N GLU A 197 -0.97 7.24 0.33
CA GLU A 197 -0.83 6.20 1.34
C GLU A 197 0.37 5.31 1.05
N MET A 198 0.50 4.81 -0.19
CA MET A 198 1.61 3.93 -0.56
C MET A 198 2.96 4.65 -0.47
N ALA A 199 3.02 5.93 -0.86
CA ALA A 199 4.24 6.72 -0.79
C ALA A 199 4.63 7.05 0.66
N ASP A 200 3.65 7.42 1.48
CA ASP A 200 3.84 7.70 2.90
C ASP A 200 4.20 6.44 3.69
N HIS A 201 3.61 5.29 3.35
CA HIS A 201 3.92 4.00 3.97
C HIS A 201 5.33 3.53 3.64
N ALA A 202 5.75 3.59 2.37
CA ALA A 202 7.12 3.26 1.98
C ALA A 202 8.14 4.16 2.69
N LEU A 203 7.84 5.46 2.84
CA LEU A 203 8.67 6.36 3.61
C LEU A 203 8.67 6.03 5.10
N ALA A 204 7.52 5.69 5.68
CA ALA A 204 7.40 5.30 7.09
C ALA A 204 8.22 4.03 7.39
N LEU A 205 8.15 3.03 6.51
CA LEU A 205 8.98 1.82 6.58
C LEU A 205 10.47 2.16 6.53
N LEU A 206 10.88 3.05 5.62
CA LEU A 206 12.28 3.49 5.52
C LEU A 206 12.73 4.20 6.80
N LEU A 207 11.90 5.10 7.32
CA LEU A 207 12.18 5.83 8.57
C LEU A 207 12.26 4.87 9.76
N ALA A 208 11.39 3.88 9.83
CA ALA A 208 11.39 2.86 10.88
C ALA A 208 12.73 2.10 10.90
N LEU A 209 13.24 1.70 9.73
CA LEU A 209 14.53 1.01 9.59
C LEU A 209 15.73 1.93 9.86
N VAL A 210 15.76 3.14 9.28
CA VAL A 210 16.88 4.07 9.39
C VAL A 210 17.04 4.58 10.82
N ARG A 211 15.93 4.75 11.55
CA ARG A 211 15.90 5.27 12.92
C ARG A 211 15.65 4.21 13.98
N GLY A 212 15.48 2.94 13.60
CA GLY A 212 15.34 1.81 14.51
C GLY A 212 14.15 1.91 15.45
N VAL A 213 13.08 2.59 15.04
CA VAL A 213 11.98 2.95 15.95
C VAL A 213 11.28 1.69 16.47
N VAL A 214 11.13 0.69 15.62
CA VAL A 214 10.49 -0.59 15.96
C VAL A 214 11.35 -1.37 16.97
N GLU A 215 12.66 -1.45 16.73
CA GLU A 215 13.60 -2.14 17.61
C GLU A 215 13.71 -1.46 18.98
N LEU A 216 13.78 -0.13 19.00
CA LEU A 216 13.84 0.66 20.23
C LEU A 216 12.56 0.51 21.06
N ASP A 217 11.37 0.58 20.44
CA ASP A 217 10.10 0.35 21.12
C ASP A 217 10.03 -1.06 21.72
N ARG A 218 10.38 -2.09 20.94
CA ARG A 218 10.43 -3.48 21.40
C ARG A 218 11.40 -3.66 22.58
N ASN A 219 12.57 -3.02 22.53
CA ASN A 219 13.55 -3.08 23.61
C ASN A 219 12.98 -2.51 24.92
N VAL A 220 12.35 -1.33 24.87
CA VAL A 220 11.75 -0.69 26.04
C VAL A 220 10.63 -1.55 26.63
N ARG A 221 9.77 -2.13 25.78
CA ARG A 221 8.69 -3.03 26.23
C ARG A 221 9.20 -4.31 26.86
N ALA A 222 10.38 -4.78 26.43
CA ALA A 222 11.06 -5.91 27.05
C ALA A 222 11.79 -5.54 28.36
N GLY A 223 11.68 -4.29 28.83
CA GLY A 223 12.33 -3.79 30.04
C GLY A 223 13.76 -3.30 29.83
N GLY A 224 14.21 -3.18 28.58
CA GLY A 224 15.49 -2.56 28.21
C GLY A 224 15.44 -1.03 28.29
N TRP A 225 16.61 -0.39 28.38
CA TRP A 225 16.75 1.06 28.40
C TRP A 225 18.12 1.49 27.84
N GLU A 226 18.41 1.09 26.61
CA GLU A 226 19.71 1.30 25.97
C GLU A 226 19.55 1.99 24.61
N HIS A 227 20.23 3.13 24.41
CA HIS A 227 20.13 3.89 23.16
C HIS A 227 20.70 3.14 21.94
N GLY A 228 21.56 2.14 22.18
CA GLY A 228 22.20 1.32 21.15
C GLY A 228 21.41 0.05 20.79
N ALA A 229 20.20 -0.15 21.34
CA ALA A 229 19.46 -1.40 21.16
C ALA A 229 19.06 -1.72 19.70
N ALA A 230 18.98 -0.71 18.83
CA ALA A 230 18.72 -0.89 17.40
C ALA A 230 19.99 -1.03 16.54
N GLY A 231 21.17 -1.08 17.17
CA GLY A 231 22.46 -1.06 16.49
C GLY A 231 22.78 0.32 15.88
N PRO A 232 23.72 0.38 14.92
CA PRO A 232 24.07 1.62 14.24
C PRO A 232 22.90 2.19 13.44
N LEU A 233 22.57 3.45 13.72
CA LEU A 233 21.54 4.23 13.05
C LEU A 233 22.16 5.31 12.16
N ARG A 234 21.48 5.64 11.06
CA ARG A 234 21.99 6.61 10.06
C ARG A 234 21.22 7.92 10.12
N ARG A 235 21.86 8.99 9.67
CA ARG A 235 21.20 10.28 9.44
C ARG A 235 20.43 10.21 8.13
N LEU A 236 19.22 10.78 8.10
CA LEU A 236 18.37 10.78 6.91
C LEU A 236 19.00 11.50 5.71
N SER A 237 19.71 12.60 5.93
CA SER A 237 20.42 13.32 4.86
C SER A 237 21.52 12.52 4.18
N ASP A 238 21.96 11.42 4.80
CA ASP A 238 23.01 10.55 4.26
C ASP A 238 22.41 9.34 3.55
N ILE A 239 21.07 9.26 3.48
CA ILE A 239 20.35 8.23 2.73
C ILE A 239 20.30 8.63 1.26
N ARG A 240 20.84 7.74 0.41
CA ARG A 240 20.66 7.76 -1.04
C ARG A 240 19.59 6.72 -1.37
N LEU A 241 18.38 7.19 -1.69
CA LEU A 241 17.24 6.35 -2.00
C LEU A 241 17.19 6.03 -3.50
N GLY A 242 17.24 4.75 -3.83
CA GLY A 242 16.94 4.23 -5.16
C GLY A 242 15.48 3.84 -5.28
N VAL A 243 14.76 4.43 -6.23
CA VAL A 243 13.36 4.09 -6.52
C VAL A 243 13.30 3.23 -7.77
N ILE A 244 12.81 1.99 -7.64
CA ILE A 244 12.66 1.06 -8.77
C ILE A 244 11.18 1.08 -9.19
N GLY A 245 10.89 1.58 -10.39
CA GLY A 245 9.54 1.93 -10.83
C GLY A 245 9.19 3.37 -10.47
N PHE A 246 9.09 4.24 -11.46
CA PHE A 246 8.94 5.70 -11.33
C PHE A 246 7.58 6.19 -11.85
N GLY A 247 6.54 5.41 -11.58
CA GLY A 247 5.13 5.76 -11.77
C GLY A 247 4.62 6.74 -10.69
N ARG A 248 3.29 6.75 -10.49
CA ARG A 248 2.61 7.67 -9.55
C ARG A 248 3.18 7.59 -8.12
N ILE A 249 3.28 6.37 -7.58
CA ILE A 249 3.77 6.11 -6.21
C ILE A 249 5.26 6.44 -6.10
N GLY A 250 6.09 5.95 -7.02
CA GLY A 250 7.54 6.22 -7.01
C GLY A 250 7.87 7.71 -7.06
N ARG A 251 7.15 8.50 -7.87
CA ARG A 251 7.29 9.97 -7.92
C ARG A 251 6.84 10.64 -6.62
N ALA A 252 5.72 10.19 -6.04
CA ALA A 252 5.22 10.70 -4.77
C ALA A 252 6.19 10.43 -3.61
N LEU A 253 6.79 9.24 -3.56
CA LEU A 253 7.83 8.87 -2.60
C LEU A 253 9.09 9.72 -2.80
N ALA A 254 9.58 9.85 -4.03
CA ALA A 254 10.77 10.64 -4.36
C ALA A 254 10.65 12.10 -3.89
N SER A 255 9.48 12.72 -4.12
CA SER A 255 9.19 14.07 -3.65
C SER A 255 9.33 14.20 -2.12
N ARG A 256 8.72 13.28 -1.37
CA ARG A 256 8.74 13.27 0.10
C ARG A 256 10.14 13.00 0.65
N ALA A 257 10.85 12.02 0.09
CA ALA A 257 12.21 11.68 0.49
C ALA A 257 13.17 12.87 0.32
N ARG A 258 13.06 13.59 -0.81
CA ARG A 258 13.84 14.82 -1.05
C ARG A 258 13.51 15.94 -0.07
N ALA A 259 12.24 16.10 0.29
CA ALA A 259 11.83 17.08 1.29
C ALA A 259 12.46 16.82 2.68
N LEU A 260 12.81 15.55 2.97
CA LEU A 260 13.55 15.15 4.18
C LEU A 260 15.09 15.20 4.02
N GLY A 261 15.59 15.71 2.89
CA GLY A 261 17.01 15.90 2.63
C GLY A 261 17.75 14.68 2.09
N MET A 262 17.03 13.63 1.64
CA MET A 262 17.64 12.46 0.99
C MET A 262 18.03 12.78 -0.46
N GLU A 263 19.08 12.12 -0.95
CA GLU A 263 19.35 12.06 -2.39
C GLU A 263 18.46 10.97 -3.02
N VAL A 264 17.86 11.25 -4.18
CA VAL A 264 16.99 10.29 -4.86
C VAL A 264 17.49 10.03 -6.27
N ALA A 265 17.64 8.75 -6.58
CA ALA A 265 17.80 8.25 -7.94
C ALA A 265 16.67 7.27 -8.27
N ALA A 266 16.38 7.09 -9.55
CA ALA A 266 15.32 6.21 -9.99
C ALA A 266 15.68 5.43 -11.24
N HIS A 267 15.12 4.23 -11.35
CA HIS A 267 15.15 3.40 -12.54
C HIS A 267 13.72 3.04 -12.94
N ASP A 268 13.36 3.36 -14.17
CA ASP A 268 12.13 2.90 -14.81
C ASP A 268 12.35 2.88 -16.33
N PRO A 269 12.33 1.70 -16.99
CA PRO A 269 12.60 1.60 -18.42
C PRO A 269 11.50 2.21 -19.29
N LEU A 270 10.32 2.50 -18.73
CA LEU A 270 9.17 3.06 -19.44
C LEU A 270 9.03 4.58 -19.26
N VAL A 271 9.84 5.19 -18.40
CA VAL A 271 9.80 6.63 -18.13
C VAL A 271 11.04 7.29 -18.70
N ALA A 272 10.86 8.33 -19.52
CA ALA A 272 11.98 9.07 -20.09
C ALA A 272 12.85 9.71 -18.99
N GLY A 273 14.17 9.68 -19.16
CA GLY A 273 15.11 10.21 -18.16
C GLY A 273 14.87 11.68 -17.83
N GLU A 274 14.44 12.48 -18.82
CA GLU A 274 14.09 13.89 -18.65
C GLU A 274 12.90 14.07 -17.70
N GLU A 275 11.93 13.16 -17.70
CA GLU A 275 10.81 13.20 -16.76
C GLU A 275 11.24 12.86 -15.32
N ILE A 276 12.19 11.94 -15.17
CA ILE A 276 12.79 11.60 -13.88
C ILE A 276 13.53 12.82 -13.31
N VAL A 277 14.33 13.49 -14.16
CA VAL A 277 15.03 14.73 -13.81
C VAL A 277 14.05 15.85 -13.46
N ALA A 278 12.95 16.01 -14.22
CA ALA A 278 11.93 17.02 -13.93
C ALA A 278 11.23 16.80 -12.59
N ALA A 279 11.06 15.54 -12.15
CA ALA A 279 10.59 15.20 -10.81
C ALA A 279 11.68 15.35 -9.73
N GLY A 280 12.91 15.70 -10.14
CA GLY A 280 14.08 15.96 -9.30
C GLY A 280 14.75 14.72 -8.73
N ALA A 281 14.58 13.57 -9.37
CA ALA A 281 15.39 12.38 -9.14
C ALA A 281 16.47 12.26 -10.24
N ARG A 282 17.53 11.51 -9.96
CA ARG A 282 18.56 11.18 -10.96
C ARG A 282 18.21 9.87 -11.69
N PRO A 283 18.04 9.85 -13.03
CA PRO A 283 17.80 8.62 -13.77
C PRO A 283 19.07 7.76 -13.77
N LEU A 284 18.92 6.46 -13.52
CA LEU A 284 19.98 5.47 -13.60
C LEU A 284 19.47 4.14 -14.16
N GLU A 285 20.37 3.40 -14.80
CA GLU A 285 20.17 1.98 -15.04
C GLU A 285 20.11 1.21 -13.72
N LEU A 286 19.34 0.12 -13.66
CA LEU A 286 19.08 -0.66 -12.44
C LEU A 286 20.38 -0.99 -11.68
N ASP A 287 21.34 -1.52 -12.41
CA ASP A 287 22.65 -1.93 -11.92
C ASP A 287 23.44 -0.78 -11.26
N ALA A 288 23.42 0.40 -11.89
CA ALA A 288 24.06 1.60 -11.36
C ALA A 288 23.26 2.20 -10.19
N LEU A 289 21.93 2.06 -10.22
CA LEU A 289 21.05 2.46 -9.13
C LEU A 289 21.36 1.66 -7.87
N LEU A 290 21.40 0.33 -7.95
CA LEU A 290 21.66 -0.57 -6.83
C LEU A 290 23.01 -0.22 -6.17
N ARG A 291 24.09 -0.14 -6.94
CA ARG A 291 25.44 0.21 -6.44
C ARG A 291 25.52 1.58 -5.77
N ALA A 292 24.69 2.54 -6.19
CA ALA A 292 24.68 3.89 -5.65
C ALA A 292 23.73 4.08 -4.45
N SER A 293 22.82 3.14 -4.20
CA SER A 293 21.71 3.31 -3.27
C SER A 293 22.03 2.74 -1.90
N THR A 294 21.86 3.52 -0.84
CA THR A 294 21.93 2.97 0.53
C THR A 294 20.58 2.51 1.06
N ALA A 295 19.51 2.78 0.31
CA ALA A 295 18.19 2.22 0.51
C ALA A 295 17.54 2.09 -0.87
N ILE A 296 16.80 1.01 -1.10
CA ILE A 296 15.97 0.85 -2.30
C ILE A 296 14.50 0.64 -1.93
N SER A 297 13.60 1.15 -2.76
CA SER A 297 12.16 0.93 -2.64
C SER A 297 11.57 0.52 -3.98
N VAL A 298 10.90 -0.62 -4.00
CA VAL A 298 10.34 -1.22 -5.22
C VAL A 298 8.87 -0.83 -5.38
N HIS A 299 8.54 -0.29 -6.56
CA HIS A 299 7.22 0.21 -6.96
C HIS A 299 6.85 -0.17 -8.41
N ALA A 300 7.60 -1.08 -9.03
CA ALA A 300 7.29 -1.62 -10.34
C ALA A 300 6.04 -2.52 -10.29
N PRO A 301 5.27 -2.64 -11.40
CA PRO A 301 4.23 -3.67 -11.51
C PRO A 301 4.86 -5.06 -11.58
N LEU A 302 4.17 -6.08 -11.10
CA LEU A 302 4.59 -7.48 -11.26
C LEU A 302 4.15 -8.01 -12.63
N THR A 303 5.12 -8.33 -13.48
CA THR A 303 4.94 -8.94 -14.80
C THR A 303 5.85 -10.16 -14.94
N ALA A 304 5.88 -10.79 -16.12
CA ALA A 304 6.85 -11.86 -16.39
C ALA A 304 8.30 -11.33 -16.36
N GLU A 305 8.51 -10.11 -16.83
CA GLU A 305 9.82 -9.45 -16.94
C GLU A 305 10.34 -8.89 -15.62
N THR A 306 9.45 -8.48 -14.71
CA THR A 306 9.83 -7.91 -13.40
C THR A 306 9.75 -8.92 -12.26
N ARG A 307 9.39 -10.17 -12.53
CA ARG A 307 9.42 -11.23 -11.52
C ARG A 307 10.86 -11.51 -11.10
N GLY A 308 11.13 -11.45 -9.80
CA GLY A 308 12.47 -11.60 -9.25
C GLY A 308 13.41 -10.46 -9.60
N LEU A 309 12.88 -9.26 -9.89
CA LEU A 309 13.65 -8.07 -10.27
C LEU A 309 14.78 -7.72 -9.29
N VAL A 310 14.59 -7.99 -8.00
CA VAL A 310 15.63 -7.87 -6.98
C VAL A 310 15.83 -9.23 -6.35
N GLY A 311 16.75 -10.01 -6.93
CA GLY A 311 17.19 -11.31 -6.43
C GLY A 311 18.47 -11.22 -5.61
N ARG A 312 19.13 -12.36 -5.44
CA ARG A 312 20.42 -12.47 -4.71
C ARG A 312 21.51 -11.59 -5.31
N ASP A 313 21.67 -11.62 -6.63
CA ASP A 313 22.74 -10.92 -7.32
C ASP A 313 22.53 -9.39 -7.20
N GLU A 314 21.28 -8.93 -7.32
CA GLU A 314 20.92 -7.52 -7.16
C GLU A 314 21.09 -7.04 -5.71
N VAL A 315 20.74 -7.88 -4.72
CA VAL A 315 21.00 -7.58 -3.31
C VAL A 315 22.50 -7.46 -3.04
N ALA A 316 23.32 -8.31 -3.64
CA ALA A 316 24.78 -8.26 -3.50
C ALA A 316 25.42 -7.00 -4.11
N LEU A 317 24.75 -6.35 -5.06
CA LEU A 317 25.20 -5.06 -5.62
C LEU A 317 25.00 -3.88 -4.68
N LEU A 318 24.10 -4.00 -3.68
CA LEU A 318 23.87 -2.95 -2.71
C LEU A 318 25.10 -2.75 -1.81
N PRO A 319 25.41 -1.52 -1.38
CA PRO A 319 26.41 -1.27 -0.36
C PRO A 319 26.09 -2.00 0.95
N GLU A 320 27.13 -2.43 1.68
CA GLU A 320 26.97 -2.99 3.03
C GLU A 320 26.16 -2.03 3.94
N GLY A 321 25.22 -2.59 4.70
CA GLY A 321 24.32 -1.85 5.57
C GLY A 321 23.15 -1.18 4.84
N ALA A 322 22.92 -1.47 3.55
CA ALA A 322 21.79 -0.94 2.79
C ALA A 322 20.44 -1.44 3.30
N TYR A 323 19.38 -0.73 2.91
CA TYR A 323 18.00 -1.07 3.23
C TYR A 323 17.21 -1.51 1.99
N VAL A 324 16.38 -2.55 2.12
CA VAL A 324 15.50 -3.02 1.04
C VAL A 324 14.04 -2.89 1.45
N LEU A 325 13.23 -2.24 0.62
CA LEU A 325 11.80 -2.08 0.85
C LEU A 325 11.00 -2.66 -0.30
N ASN A 326 10.05 -3.53 0.03
CA ASN A 326 9.03 -3.99 -0.90
C ASN A 326 7.63 -3.72 -0.33
N ALA A 327 6.96 -2.74 -0.91
CA ALA A 327 5.56 -2.45 -0.65
C ALA A 327 4.74 -2.50 -1.95
N ALA A 328 5.18 -3.27 -2.95
CA ALA A 328 4.49 -3.36 -4.24
C ALA A 328 3.86 -4.73 -4.44
N ARG A 329 4.68 -5.76 -4.69
CA ARG A 329 4.24 -7.15 -4.89
C ARG A 329 5.35 -8.10 -4.44
N ALA A 330 4.99 -9.20 -3.77
CA ALA A 330 5.96 -10.13 -3.21
C ALA A 330 6.94 -10.65 -4.26
N GLY A 331 6.43 -11.09 -5.42
CA GLY A 331 7.24 -11.65 -6.50
C GLY A 331 8.24 -10.70 -7.19
N LEU A 332 8.37 -9.44 -6.78
CA LEU A 332 9.38 -8.51 -7.29
C LEU A 332 10.72 -8.64 -6.57
N VAL A 333 10.71 -9.07 -5.31
CA VAL A 333 11.90 -9.17 -4.47
C VAL A 333 11.99 -10.58 -3.93
N ASP A 334 13.14 -11.22 -4.08
CA ASP A 334 13.38 -12.55 -3.51
C ASP A 334 13.50 -12.44 -1.97
N THR A 335 12.42 -12.82 -1.28
CA THR A 335 12.35 -12.83 0.19
C THR A 335 13.48 -13.66 0.80
N ALA A 336 13.83 -14.81 0.21
CA ALA A 336 14.89 -15.67 0.75
C ALA A 336 16.25 -14.99 0.64
N ALA A 337 16.56 -14.38 -0.51
CA ALA A 337 17.79 -13.61 -0.69
C ALA A 337 17.92 -12.45 0.31
N VAL A 338 16.82 -11.74 0.58
CA VAL A 338 16.79 -10.67 1.58
C VAL A 338 17.06 -11.21 2.98
N LEU A 339 16.43 -12.33 3.37
CA LEU A 339 16.62 -12.93 4.69
C LEU A 339 18.05 -13.44 4.90
N GLU A 340 18.64 -14.04 3.87
CA GLU A 340 20.04 -14.47 3.91
C GLU A 340 20.98 -13.27 4.07
N ALA A 341 20.75 -12.20 3.31
CA ALA A 341 21.54 -10.97 3.40
C ALA A 341 21.33 -10.19 4.72
N LEU A 342 20.22 -10.42 5.43
CA LEU A 342 20.04 -9.92 6.80
C LEU A 342 20.81 -10.80 7.81
N ALA A 343 20.83 -12.11 7.59
CA ALA A 343 21.49 -13.06 8.47
C ALA A 343 23.02 -12.96 8.42
N ASP A 344 23.59 -12.68 7.25
CA ASP A 344 25.04 -12.46 7.07
C ASP A 344 25.50 -11.03 7.43
N GLY A 345 24.57 -10.10 7.60
CA GLY A 345 24.82 -8.71 7.97
C GLY A 345 25.13 -7.78 6.80
N HIS A 346 25.02 -8.25 5.55
CA HIS A 346 25.18 -7.42 4.35
C HIS A 346 24.10 -6.33 4.28
N LEU A 347 22.84 -6.69 4.53
CA LEU A 347 21.76 -5.73 4.66
C LEU A 347 21.70 -5.15 6.06
N GLY A 348 21.57 -3.83 6.11
CA GLY A 348 21.24 -3.14 7.33
C GLY A 348 19.82 -3.49 7.77
N GLY A 349 18.86 -3.61 6.88
CA GLY A 349 17.49 -3.92 7.28
C GLY A 349 16.57 -4.06 6.08
N ALA A 350 15.41 -4.66 6.29
CA ALA A 350 14.41 -4.77 5.23
C ALA A 350 13.00 -4.52 5.75
N ALA A 351 12.13 -4.03 4.86
CA ALA A 351 10.72 -3.92 5.12
C ALA A 351 9.92 -4.59 4.00
N LEU A 352 9.04 -5.53 4.39
CA LEU A 352 8.19 -6.29 3.50
C LEU A 352 6.73 -6.03 3.90
N ASP A 353 6.01 -5.25 3.10
CA ASP A 353 4.55 -5.11 3.25
C ASP A 353 3.80 -6.26 2.58
N VAL A 354 4.47 -7.00 1.71
CA VAL A 354 3.92 -8.07 0.88
C VAL A 354 4.74 -9.35 1.07
N LEU A 355 4.10 -10.51 0.98
CA LEU A 355 4.65 -11.84 1.19
C LEU A 355 4.20 -12.81 0.08
N ASP A 356 4.97 -13.86 -0.18
CA ASP A 356 4.62 -14.83 -1.23
C ASP A 356 3.33 -15.61 -0.92
N VAL A 357 3.03 -15.78 0.37
CA VAL A 357 1.78 -16.37 0.86
C VAL A 357 1.11 -15.36 1.80
N GLU A 358 -0.03 -14.85 1.36
CA GLU A 358 -0.85 -13.88 2.09
C GLU A 358 -2.28 -14.42 2.24
N PRO A 359 -2.82 -14.53 3.47
CA PRO A 359 -2.15 -14.31 4.75
C PRO A 359 -1.11 -15.42 5.06
N PRO A 360 -0.10 -15.14 5.90
CA PRO A 360 0.82 -16.17 6.38
C PRO A 360 0.09 -17.35 7.03
N THR A 361 0.60 -18.55 6.80
CA THR A 361 0.03 -19.81 7.28
C THR A 361 0.98 -20.52 8.24
N ALA A 362 0.57 -21.67 8.79
CA ALA A 362 1.47 -22.48 9.61
C ALA A 362 2.60 -23.09 8.77
N GLU A 363 2.30 -23.43 7.51
CA GLU A 363 3.21 -24.02 6.54
C GLU A 363 4.13 -22.98 5.88
N ALA A 364 3.64 -21.74 5.75
CA ALA A 364 4.39 -20.58 5.26
C ALA A 364 4.23 -19.40 6.24
N PRO A 365 4.93 -19.42 7.40
CA PRO A 365 4.82 -18.38 8.41
C PRO A 365 5.44 -17.06 7.93
N ALA A 366 5.02 -15.97 8.57
CA ALA A 366 5.64 -14.67 8.34
C ALA A 366 7.15 -14.73 8.63
N PRO A 367 8.00 -14.14 7.78
CA PRO A 367 9.43 -14.21 7.96
C PRO A 367 9.86 -13.46 9.22
N VAL A 368 10.90 -13.98 9.88
CA VAL A 368 11.46 -13.40 11.10
C VAL A 368 12.97 -13.26 10.93
N ALA A 369 13.46 -12.02 11.04
CA ALA A 369 14.87 -11.71 11.09
C ALA A 369 15.11 -10.44 11.93
N PRO A 370 16.31 -10.25 12.50
CA PRO A 370 16.70 -8.96 13.08
C PRO A 370 16.57 -7.85 12.03
N ARG A 371 16.06 -6.68 12.44
CA ARG A 371 15.90 -5.51 11.56
C ARG A 371 15.06 -5.78 10.30
N LEU A 372 14.13 -6.72 10.40
CA LEU A 372 13.04 -6.94 9.46
C LEU A 372 11.75 -6.35 10.01
N VAL A 373 11.10 -5.52 9.20
CA VAL A 373 9.73 -5.04 9.43
C VAL A 373 8.82 -5.78 8.45
N VAL A 374 7.76 -6.40 8.97
CA VAL A 374 6.76 -7.10 8.16
C VAL A 374 5.39 -6.51 8.48
N ASN A 375 4.63 -6.16 7.44
CA ASN A 375 3.28 -5.64 7.55
C ASN A 375 2.30 -6.52 6.74
N PRO A 376 0.99 -6.48 7.05
CA PRO A 376 0.01 -7.36 6.44
C PRO A 376 -0.61 -6.73 5.17
N HIS A 377 0.22 -6.31 4.20
CA HIS A 377 -0.22 -5.68 2.95
C HIS A 377 -1.13 -4.46 3.18
N ALA A 378 -0.71 -3.61 4.13
CA ALA A 378 -1.51 -2.53 4.65
C ALA A 378 -1.12 -1.16 4.08
N GLY A 379 -0.15 -1.08 3.17
CA GLY A 379 0.35 0.20 2.68
C GLY A 379 -0.68 1.07 1.96
N TRP A 380 -1.74 0.47 1.44
CA TRP A 380 -2.82 1.20 0.77
C TRP A 380 -3.86 1.76 1.75
N TYR A 381 -3.88 1.28 2.99
CA TYR A 381 -5.00 1.48 3.90
C TYR A 381 -4.94 2.85 4.58
N SER A 382 -5.92 3.67 4.26
CA SER A 382 -6.45 4.77 5.07
C SER A 382 -7.98 4.64 5.05
N GLU A 383 -8.68 5.27 5.99
CA GLU A 383 -10.15 5.29 5.95
C GLU A 383 -10.62 5.92 4.62
N GLU A 384 -9.93 6.96 4.14
CA GLU A 384 -10.20 7.66 2.89
C GLU A 384 -9.93 6.81 1.63
N ALA A 385 -8.84 6.06 1.60
CA ALA A 385 -8.48 5.18 0.49
C ALA A 385 -9.45 4.00 0.39
N GLU A 386 -9.80 3.39 1.52
CA GLU A 386 -10.81 2.33 1.59
C GLU A 386 -12.16 2.82 1.07
N VAL A 387 -12.56 4.03 1.47
CA VAL A 387 -13.78 4.67 0.95
C VAL A 387 -13.73 4.78 -0.57
N THR A 388 -12.60 5.25 -1.09
CA THR A 388 -12.45 5.57 -2.50
C THR A 388 -12.41 4.32 -3.37
N VAL A 389 -11.69 3.29 -2.95
CA VAL A 389 -11.43 2.09 -3.75
C VAL A 389 -12.71 1.28 -4.00
N PHE A 390 -13.49 1.01 -2.95
CA PHE A 390 -14.72 0.24 -3.07
C PHE A 390 -15.78 0.98 -3.85
N ARG A 391 -15.89 2.31 -3.65
CA ARG A 391 -16.80 3.14 -4.43
C ARG A 391 -16.44 3.09 -5.91
N ARG A 392 -15.18 3.35 -6.29
CA ARG A 392 -14.76 3.40 -7.71
C ARG A 392 -14.83 2.04 -8.41
N ALA A 393 -14.57 0.95 -7.70
CA ALA A 393 -14.78 -0.40 -8.24
C ALA A 393 -16.27 -0.62 -8.59
N ALA A 394 -17.18 -0.29 -7.67
CA ALA A 394 -18.62 -0.37 -7.93
C ALA A 394 -19.09 0.60 -9.04
N GLU A 395 -18.47 1.78 -9.16
CA GLU A 395 -18.76 2.73 -10.24
C GLU A 395 -18.37 2.18 -11.61
N SER A 396 -17.27 1.42 -11.70
CA SER A 396 -16.87 0.74 -12.95
C SER A 396 -17.91 -0.30 -13.37
N VAL A 397 -18.48 -1.04 -12.40
CA VAL A 397 -19.59 -1.96 -12.65
C VAL A 397 -20.82 -1.21 -13.17
N ARG A 398 -21.20 -0.09 -12.53
CA ARG A 398 -22.29 0.78 -13.00
C ARG A 398 -22.05 1.28 -14.42
N ASP A 399 -20.85 1.76 -14.73
CA ASP A 399 -20.50 2.31 -16.03
C ASP A 399 -20.72 1.25 -17.14
N VAL A 400 -20.27 0.01 -16.92
CA VAL A 400 -20.50 -1.09 -17.87
C VAL A 400 -21.99 -1.39 -18.06
N PHE A 401 -22.79 -1.39 -16.98
CA PHE A 401 -24.24 -1.63 -17.09
C PHE A 401 -25.02 -0.51 -17.77
N GLU A 402 -24.49 0.71 -17.76
CA GLU A 402 -25.04 1.88 -18.44
C GLU A 402 -24.46 2.07 -19.85
N ASP A 403 -23.71 1.09 -20.36
CA ASP A 403 -23.02 1.12 -21.65
C ASP A 403 -22.10 2.35 -21.81
N ARG A 404 -21.46 2.76 -20.69
CA ARG A 404 -20.44 3.81 -20.62
C ARG A 404 -19.05 3.16 -20.50
N PRO A 405 -17.99 3.73 -21.11
CA PRO A 405 -16.63 3.23 -20.91
C PRO A 405 -16.26 3.32 -19.42
N PRO A 406 -15.85 2.21 -18.76
CA PRO A 406 -15.50 2.25 -17.35
C PRO A 406 -14.18 2.98 -17.14
N SER A 407 -14.15 3.90 -16.17
CA SER A 407 -12.97 4.75 -15.90
C SER A 407 -11.70 3.98 -15.51
N GLY A 408 -11.85 2.77 -14.97
CA GLY A 408 -10.75 1.88 -14.57
C GLY A 408 -10.39 0.80 -15.58
N ALA A 409 -10.84 0.89 -16.84
CA ALA A 409 -10.63 -0.15 -17.85
C ALA A 409 -9.15 -0.54 -18.01
N VAL A 410 -8.86 -1.83 -17.86
CA VAL A 410 -7.54 -2.46 -18.10
C VAL A 410 -7.47 -3.10 -19.48
N ASN A 411 -8.60 -3.56 -20.01
CA ASN A 411 -8.75 -4.10 -21.36
C ASN A 411 -9.84 -3.34 -22.14
N ASP A 412 -9.95 -3.61 -23.44
CA ASP A 412 -11.07 -3.18 -24.27
C ASP A 412 -11.67 -4.41 -24.99
N PRO A 413 -12.75 -5.00 -24.46
CA PRO A 413 -13.41 -6.15 -25.09
C PRO A 413 -14.25 -5.79 -26.33
N SER A 414 -14.33 -4.51 -26.70
CA SER A 414 -15.11 -4.05 -27.86
C SER A 414 -14.32 -4.00 -29.17
N VAL A 415 -13.00 -4.24 -29.10
CA VAL A 415 -12.04 -4.15 -30.22
C VAL A 415 -11.57 -5.52 -30.67
#